data_AF-A0A819CEC6-F1
#
_entry.id   AF-A0A819CEC6-F1
#
_cell.length_a   1.000
_cell.length_b   1.000
_cell.length_c   1.000
_cell.angle_alpha   90.00
_cell.angle_beta   90.00
_cell.angle_gamma   90.00
#
_symmetry.space_group_name_H-M   'P 1'
#
loop_
_entity.id
_entity.type
_entity.pdbx_description
1 polymer ?
#
loop_
_entity_poly.entity_id
_entity_poly.type
_entity_poly.pdbx_seq_one_letter_code
_entity_poly.pdbx_strand_id
1 'polypeptide(L)'
;MGIGYVVDRSLGTDKHVFSILGPHLGHYYGDIIIVFKKEIMFHPDANFSIQAGTSFGPSGNAYKHRPWLKDPGNADKRVTNFHNSKLHCSIPRYEYAAATELMALTGKNKQSMDVTLTDIVDRWMNVDSHEVFEGHLPQLIPLDYIEYVFMPKNLFQSLTPEAQQSAKGAFKDSLIITNHDIDLNLIKPDSKIPLDATRQPYQKFVLDKLFKKIEQRLNEPQITHGIVVTIPASKFEELIVLPITISQSNTLYCLDKAQTSNNPELTYIYWQAMNGDMMLIISNEEISPDKDQSNLQCLICYVAAKPSTVTEDYHEAYSYLNDGSPYQHETNVHTNQFKAKSNVFYRGCNTDDFFTFCLKINHKTGEVILSHAGPNGIYNHERIQYRFGKSEIDLSRIDFIYVSAGNQDVPIRNLMI
;
A
#
# COMPACT_ATOMS: atom_id res chain seq x y z
N MET A 1 9.16 10.55 14.06
CA MET A 1 8.94 9.49 13.04
C MET A 1 9.85 8.33 13.39
N GLY A 2 9.30 7.11 13.53
CA GLY A 2 9.97 5.96 14.14
C GLY A 2 11.06 5.24 13.32
N ILE A 3 11.51 5.82 12.20
CA ILE A 3 12.58 5.21 11.39
C ILE A 3 13.90 5.26 12.17
N GLY A 4 14.62 4.14 12.19
CA GLY A 4 15.91 4.00 12.87
C GLY A 4 15.82 3.89 14.39
N TYR A 5 14.61 3.71 14.95
CA TYR A 5 14.47 3.50 16.39
C TYR A 5 15.07 2.15 16.79
N VAL A 6 16.11 2.16 17.61
CA VAL A 6 16.94 0.97 17.89
C VAL A 6 16.14 -0.17 18.53
N VAL A 7 15.13 0.16 19.33
CA VAL A 7 14.27 -0.84 19.99
C VAL A 7 13.42 -1.62 18.99
N ASP A 8 13.13 -1.03 17.84
CA ASP A 8 12.29 -1.61 16.79
C ASP A 8 13.07 -2.51 15.82
N ARG A 9 14.41 -2.48 15.88
CA ARG A 9 15.27 -3.30 15.02
C ARG A 9 14.99 -4.79 15.18
N SER A 10 14.74 -5.26 16.40
CA SER A 10 14.40 -6.68 16.62
C SER A 10 13.02 -7.07 16.07
N LEU A 11 12.15 -6.09 15.82
CA LEU A 11 10.81 -6.28 15.27
C LEU A 11 10.77 -6.04 13.75
N GLY A 12 11.90 -5.62 13.16
CA GLY A 12 12.01 -5.24 11.74
C GLY A 12 11.15 -4.03 11.37
N THR A 13 10.74 -3.21 12.34
CA THR A 13 9.89 -2.02 12.10
C THR A 13 10.69 -0.72 12.04
N ASP A 14 12.00 -0.78 12.27
CA ASP A 14 12.92 0.36 12.21
C ASP A 14 13.09 0.92 10.80
N LYS A 15 12.63 0.21 9.77
CA LYS A 15 12.62 0.66 8.37
C LYS A 15 11.27 1.24 7.92
N HIS A 16 10.26 1.23 8.78
CA HIS A 16 8.91 1.67 8.44
C HIS A 16 8.58 3.02 9.08
N VAL A 17 7.70 3.77 8.42
CA VAL A 17 7.08 4.94 9.06
C VAL A 17 6.01 4.44 10.03
N PHE A 18 6.33 4.52 11.32
CA PHE A 18 5.36 4.31 12.39
C PHE A 18 4.21 5.31 12.31
N SER A 19 2.98 4.80 12.42
CA SER A 19 1.75 5.56 12.44
C SER A 19 0.75 4.94 13.40
N ILE A 20 -0.23 5.73 13.83
CA ILE A 20 -1.39 5.24 14.56
C ILE A 20 -2.54 5.12 13.57
N LEU A 21 -3.15 3.95 13.50
CA LEU A 21 -4.36 3.75 12.72
C LEU A 21 -5.55 4.06 13.62
N GLY A 22 -6.19 5.21 13.41
CA GLY A 22 -7.33 5.71 14.18
C GLY A 22 -7.01 6.92 15.06
N PRO A 23 -7.93 7.31 15.97
CA PRO A 23 -7.74 8.42 16.89
C PRO A 23 -6.43 8.33 17.67
N HIS A 24 -5.62 9.40 17.55
CA HIS A 24 -4.37 9.55 18.28
C HIS A 24 -4.52 10.53 19.44
N LEU A 25 -4.24 10.06 20.66
CA LEU A 25 -4.33 10.85 21.90
C LEU A 25 -2.95 11.12 22.53
N GLY A 26 -1.90 10.56 21.97
CA GLY A 26 -0.54 10.69 22.50
C GLY A 26 0.06 12.07 22.25
N HIS A 27 -0.22 13.03 23.14
CA HIS A 27 0.35 14.39 23.10
C HIS A 27 1.89 14.41 23.08
N TYR A 28 2.53 13.33 23.49
CA TYR A 28 3.98 13.19 23.56
C TYR A 28 4.67 12.94 22.21
N TYR A 29 3.94 12.76 21.11
CA TYR A 29 4.52 12.61 19.75
C TYR A 29 4.71 13.93 18.99
N GLY A 30 4.31 15.05 19.59
CA GLY A 30 4.43 16.38 19.02
C GLY A 30 3.11 16.92 18.48
N ASP A 31 3.16 18.18 18.03
CA ASP A 31 1.95 18.94 17.71
C ASP A 31 1.74 19.10 16.19
N ILE A 32 2.61 18.56 15.33
CA ILE A 32 2.34 18.39 13.89
C ILE A 32 1.66 17.04 13.68
N ILE A 33 0.45 17.04 13.11
CA ILE A 33 -0.30 15.82 12.84
C ILE A 33 -0.45 15.65 11.33
N ILE A 34 0.10 14.56 10.81
CA ILE A 34 -0.03 14.17 9.41
C ILE A 34 -1.05 13.04 9.33
N VAL A 35 -2.10 13.24 8.55
CA VAL A 35 -3.15 12.26 8.32
C VAL A 35 -3.01 11.74 6.90
N PHE A 36 -2.80 10.43 6.79
CA PHE A 36 -2.71 9.76 5.51
C PHE A 36 -4.10 9.32 5.02
N LYS A 37 -4.26 9.32 3.70
CA LYS A 37 -5.36 8.68 2.98
C LYS A 37 -5.35 7.17 3.27
N LYS A 38 -6.51 6.54 3.42
CA LYS A 38 -6.67 5.11 3.76
C LYS A 38 -5.94 4.19 2.77
N GLU A 39 -5.84 4.63 1.53
CA GLU A 39 -5.25 3.98 0.38
C GLU A 39 -3.79 3.55 0.62
N ILE A 40 -3.05 4.26 1.50
CA ILE A 40 -1.67 3.87 1.85
C ILE A 40 -1.60 2.48 2.49
N MET A 41 -2.68 2.03 3.15
CA MET A 41 -2.73 0.74 3.82
C MET A 41 -2.74 -0.45 2.84
N PHE A 42 -3.00 -0.19 1.56
CA PHE A 42 -2.98 -1.21 0.52
C PHE A 42 -1.59 -1.38 -0.12
N HIS A 43 -0.64 -0.49 0.17
CA HIS A 43 0.74 -0.59 -0.32
C HIS A 43 1.41 -1.88 0.18
N PRO A 44 2.18 -2.63 -0.64
CA PRO A 44 2.78 -3.93 -0.26
C PRO A 44 3.59 -3.91 1.04
N ASP A 45 4.36 -2.84 1.25
CA ASP A 45 5.14 -2.66 2.49
C ASP A 45 4.34 -2.11 3.68
N ALA A 46 3.06 -1.78 3.50
CA ALA A 46 2.21 -1.34 4.59
C ALA A 46 1.69 -2.54 5.38
N ASN A 47 1.61 -2.45 6.69
CA ASN A 47 0.92 -3.44 7.52
C ASN A 47 0.48 -2.78 8.81
N PHE A 48 -0.34 -3.45 9.59
CA PHE A 48 -0.69 -2.95 10.91
C PHE A 48 -0.84 -4.09 11.91
N SER A 49 -0.60 -3.79 13.17
CA SER A 49 -0.81 -4.69 14.30
C SER A 49 -1.85 -4.12 15.24
N ILE A 50 -2.50 -5.01 16.00
CA ILE A 50 -3.58 -4.64 16.94
C ILE A 50 -3.10 -3.70 18.06
N GLN A 51 -1.80 -3.73 18.36
CA GLN A 51 -1.13 -2.89 19.35
C GLN A 51 0.29 -2.59 18.88
N ALA A 52 0.98 -1.70 19.60
CA ALA A 52 2.36 -1.36 19.29
C ALA A 52 3.28 -2.59 19.31
N GLY A 53 4.22 -2.71 18.38
CA GLY A 53 5.14 -3.85 18.27
C GLY A 53 5.99 -4.02 19.53
N THR A 54 6.37 -2.91 20.16
CA THR A 54 7.06 -2.89 21.45
C THR A 54 6.27 -3.54 22.60
N SER A 55 4.95 -3.72 22.45
CA SER A 55 4.10 -4.49 23.39
C SER A 55 4.40 -5.99 23.37
N PHE A 56 4.88 -6.53 22.25
CA PHE A 56 5.34 -7.91 22.12
C PHE A 56 6.79 -8.09 22.58
N GLY A 57 7.59 -7.02 22.60
CA GLY A 57 8.99 -7.06 23.00
C GLY A 57 9.22 -7.32 24.50
N PRO A 58 10.21 -6.66 25.14
CA PRO A 58 10.53 -6.88 26.55
C PRO A 58 9.37 -6.63 27.51
N SER A 59 8.43 -5.74 27.15
CA SER A 59 7.29 -5.38 28.00
C SER A 59 6.30 -6.52 28.22
N GLY A 60 6.12 -7.41 27.22
CA GLY A 60 5.11 -8.48 27.22
C GLY A 60 3.68 -7.98 27.42
N ASN A 61 3.43 -6.68 27.22
CA ASN A 61 2.14 -6.06 27.49
C ASN A 61 1.05 -6.58 26.55
N ALA A 62 1.40 -7.00 25.33
CA ALA A 62 0.47 -7.62 24.38
C ALA A 62 -0.35 -8.75 25.05
N TYR A 63 0.30 -9.59 25.86
CA TYR A 63 -0.32 -10.74 26.53
C TYR A 63 -1.20 -10.35 27.73
N LYS A 64 -0.96 -9.19 28.35
CA LYS A 64 -1.82 -8.63 29.41
C LYS A 64 -3.09 -8.02 28.81
N HIS A 65 -2.93 -7.27 27.72
CA HIS A 65 -4.04 -6.60 27.07
C HIS A 65 -4.91 -7.58 26.27
N ARG A 66 -4.32 -8.60 25.65
CA ARG A 66 -4.99 -9.63 24.83
C ARG A 66 -4.86 -11.01 25.50
N PRO A 67 -5.73 -11.34 26.47
CA PRO A 67 -5.62 -12.57 27.28
C PRO A 67 -5.87 -13.86 26.49
N TRP A 68 -6.39 -13.75 25.25
CA TRP A 68 -6.48 -14.87 24.31
C TRP A 68 -5.14 -15.22 23.65
N LEU A 69 -4.11 -14.38 23.80
CA LEU A 69 -2.75 -14.72 23.41
C LEU A 69 -2.02 -15.41 24.54
N LYS A 70 -1.34 -16.52 24.23
CA LYS A 70 -0.43 -17.18 25.16
C LYS A 70 0.96 -16.61 25.01
N ASP A 71 1.54 -16.10 26.11
CA ASP A 71 2.93 -15.64 26.13
C ASP A 71 3.86 -16.84 25.92
N PRO A 72 4.70 -16.85 24.88
CA PRO A 72 5.66 -17.92 24.66
C PRO A 72 6.84 -17.87 25.64
N GLY A 73 6.97 -16.82 26.46
CA GLY A 73 7.99 -16.67 27.50
C GLY A 73 9.41 -16.40 26.99
N ASN A 74 9.60 -16.38 25.67
CA ASN A 74 10.89 -16.20 25.01
C ASN A 74 10.80 -15.02 24.02
N ALA A 75 11.77 -14.10 24.08
CA ALA A 75 11.77 -12.87 23.29
C ALA A 75 11.67 -13.11 21.77
N ASP A 76 12.45 -14.03 21.22
CA ASP A 76 12.43 -14.36 19.78
C ASP A 76 11.07 -14.91 19.35
N LYS A 77 10.46 -15.76 20.18
CA LYS A 77 9.11 -16.27 19.91
C LYS A 77 8.05 -15.17 20.01
N ARG A 78 8.25 -14.16 20.87
CA ARG A 78 7.34 -13.01 20.92
C ARG A 78 7.47 -12.14 19.67
N VAL A 79 8.68 -11.97 19.13
CA VAL A 79 8.91 -11.33 17.82
C VAL A 79 8.20 -12.11 16.72
N THR A 80 8.32 -13.45 16.68
CA THR A 80 7.55 -14.27 15.73
C THR A 80 6.04 -14.08 15.90
N ASN A 81 5.53 -14.05 17.13
CA ASN A 81 4.10 -13.78 17.38
C ASN A 81 3.68 -12.39 16.90
N PHE A 82 4.53 -11.37 17.04
CA PHE A 82 4.27 -10.04 16.50
C PHE A 82 4.09 -10.10 14.99
N HIS A 83 5.04 -10.68 14.25
CA HIS A 83 4.96 -10.83 12.79
C HIS A 83 3.71 -11.61 12.36
N ASN A 84 3.38 -12.69 13.06
CA ASN A 84 2.18 -13.50 12.78
C ASN A 84 0.87 -12.78 13.10
N SER A 85 0.92 -11.68 13.87
CA SER A 85 -0.27 -10.89 14.24
C SER A 85 -0.52 -9.69 13.32
N LYS A 86 0.40 -9.41 12.39
CA LYS A 86 0.26 -8.33 11.43
C LYS A 86 -0.88 -8.62 10.46
N LEU A 87 -1.64 -7.60 10.15
CA LEU A 87 -2.67 -7.59 9.13
C LEU A 87 -2.25 -6.65 7.99
N HIS A 88 -2.75 -6.93 6.80
CA HIS A 88 -2.56 -6.11 5.60
C HIS A 88 -3.93 -5.92 4.93
N CYS A 89 -4.26 -4.72 4.44
CA CYS A 89 -5.58 -4.41 3.88
C CYS A 89 -5.92 -5.14 2.58
N SER A 90 -4.94 -5.75 1.93
CA SER A 90 -5.13 -6.61 0.77
C SER A 90 -5.58 -8.02 1.12
N ILE A 91 -5.42 -8.45 2.38
CA ILE A 91 -5.74 -9.82 2.77
C ILE A 91 -7.25 -9.95 2.92
N PRO A 92 -7.87 -11.01 2.35
CA PRO A 92 -9.29 -11.21 2.48
C PRO A 92 -9.75 -11.17 3.94
N ARG A 93 -10.79 -10.37 4.21
CA ARG A 93 -11.42 -10.26 5.55
C ARG A 93 -10.53 -9.66 6.63
N TYR A 94 -9.47 -8.93 6.27
CA TYR A 94 -8.66 -8.21 7.25
C TYR A 94 -9.53 -7.31 8.15
N GLU A 95 -10.57 -6.70 7.59
CA GLU A 95 -11.50 -5.82 8.28
C GLU A 95 -12.33 -6.56 9.31
N TYR A 96 -12.68 -7.82 9.04
CA TYR A 96 -13.38 -8.68 9.99
C TYR A 96 -12.45 -9.09 11.14
N ALA A 97 -11.21 -9.45 10.84
CA ALA A 97 -10.21 -9.77 11.86
C ALA A 97 -9.93 -8.56 12.77
N ALA A 98 -9.72 -7.39 12.17
CA ALA A 98 -9.52 -6.13 12.88
C ALA A 98 -10.75 -5.74 13.72
N ALA A 99 -11.96 -5.81 13.15
CA ALA A 99 -13.20 -5.50 13.87
C ALA A 99 -13.43 -6.45 15.05
N THR A 100 -13.15 -7.75 14.89
CA THR A 100 -13.29 -8.75 15.96
C THR A 100 -12.36 -8.45 17.12
N GLU A 101 -11.12 -8.05 16.85
CA GLU A 101 -10.17 -7.62 17.89
C GLU A 101 -10.65 -6.34 18.61
N LEU A 102 -11.16 -5.34 17.88
CA LEU A 102 -11.75 -4.14 18.49
C LEU A 102 -12.95 -4.48 19.38
N MET A 103 -13.83 -5.37 18.92
CA MET A 103 -14.98 -5.84 19.70
C MET A 103 -14.53 -6.60 20.95
N ALA A 104 -13.55 -7.50 20.83
CA ALA A 104 -13.04 -8.28 21.96
C ALA A 104 -12.39 -7.40 23.03
N LEU A 105 -11.55 -6.43 22.61
CA LEU A 105 -10.92 -5.47 23.51
C LEU A 105 -11.94 -4.55 24.20
N THR A 106 -12.95 -4.11 23.47
CA THR A 106 -14.04 -3.27 24.01
C THR A 106 -14.92 -4.05 24.97
N GLY A 107 -15.31 -5.27 24.60
CA GLY A 107 -16.11 -6.14 25.44
C GLY A 107 -15.38 -6.55 26.72
N LYS A 108 -14.07 -6.77 26.67
CA LYS A 108 -13.24 -6.97 27.86
C LYS A 108 -13.28 -5.76 28.79
N ASN A 109 -13.13 -4.53 28.27
CA ASN A 109 -13.18 -3.31 29.08
C ASN A 109 -14.57 -3.06 29.69
N LYS A 110 -15.64 -3.33 28.94
CA LYS A 110 -17.03 -3.18 29.40
C LYS A 110 -17.55 -4.37 30.21
N GLN A 111 -16.81 -5.49 30.23
CA GLN A 111 -17.25 -6.78 30.79
C GLN A 111 -18.56 -7.30 30.17
N SER A 112 -18.73 -7.11 28.86
CA SER A 112 -19.92 -7.54 28.11
C SER A 112 -19.56 -7.97 26.69
N MET A 113 -20.30 -8.94 26.14
CA MET A 113 -20.24 -9.27 24.70
C MET A 113 -21.14 -8.37 23.85
N ASP A 114 -22.04 -7.61 24.49
CA ASP A 114 -22.90 -6.63 23.83
C ASP A 114 -22.13 -5.32 23.62
N VAL A 115 -21.43 -5.27 22.48
CA VAL A 115 -20.54 -4.19 22.07
C VAL A 115 -21.13 -3.50 20.85
N THR A 116 -21.44 -2.22 21.01
CA THR A 116 -21.90 -1.34 19.92
C THR A 116 -20.72 -0.60 19.30
N LEU A 117 -20.93 0.00 18.11
CA LEU A 117 -19.94 0.89 17.49
C LEU A 117 -19.61 2.09 18.41
N THR A 118 -20.60 2.64 19.10
CA THR A 118 -20.39 3.73 20.07
C THR A 118 -19.47 3.30 21.20
N ASP A 119 -19.66 2.10 21.76
CA ASP A 119 -18.76 1.57 22.80
C ASP A 119 -17.30 1.48 22.32
N ILE A 120 -17.09 1.09 21.06
CA ILE A 120 -15.75 0.99 20.46
C ILE A 120 -15.13 2.38 20.34
N VAL A 121 -15.88 3.36 19.81
CA VAL A 121 -15.42 4.75 19.69
C VAL A 121 -15.10 5.35 21.06
N ASP A 122 -15.98 5.16 22.04
CA ASP A 122 -15.80 5.64 23.41
C ASP A 122 -14.56 5.03 24.06
N ARG A 123 -14.33 3.71 23.90
CA ARG A 123 -13.09 3.08 24.36
C ARG A 123 -11.89 3.73 23.69
N TRP A 124 -11.92 3.87 22.37
CA TRP A 124 -10.79 4.40 21.60
C TRP A 124 -10.36 5.79 22.10
N MET A 125 -11.33 6.63 22.44
CA MET A 125 -11.12 7.98 22.94
C MET A 125 -10.54 8.05 24.37
N ASN A 126 -10.41 6.91 25.05
CA ASN A 126 -9.96 6.84 26.43
C ASN A 126 -8.76 5.89 26.65
N VAL A 127 -8.15 5.36 25.58
CA VAL A 127 -6.98 4.47 25.68
C VAL A 127 -5.72 5.14 25.14
N ASP A 128 -4.56 4.75 25.68
CA ASP A 128 -3.28 5.22 25.17
C ASP A 128 -3.05 4.76 23.73
N SER A 129 -2.33 5.57 22.95
CA SER A 129 -2.09 5.30 21.54
C SER A 129 -1.25 4.05 21.27
N HIS A 130 -0.54 3.49 22.24
CA HIS A 130 0.13 2.19 22.08
C HIS A 130 -0.83 1.00 22.24
N GLU A 131 -2.04 1.21 22.78
CA GLU A 131 -3.07 0.19 22.97
C GLU A 131 -4.11 0.14 21.85
N VAL A 132 -3.87 0.91 20.79
CA VAL A 132 -4.67 0.93 19.56
C VAL A 132 -3.82 0.39 18.41
N PHE A 133 -4.43 0.33 17.21
CA PHE A 133 -3.74 -0.21 16.04
C PHE A 133 -2.50 0.61 15.69
N GLU A 134 -1.38 -0.08 15.55
CA GLU A 134 -0.12 0.48 15.07
C GLU A 134 0.02 0.17 13.58
N GLY A 135 0.15 1.21 12.76
CA GLY A 135 0.42 1.10 11.34
C GLY A 135 1.91 1.23 11.04
N HIS A 136 2.42 0.33 10.22
CA HIS A 136 3.76 0.37 9.63
C HIS A 136 3.59 0.73 8.17
N LEU A 137 3.99 1.94 7.81
CA LEU A 137 3.88 2.43 6.44
C LEU A 137 5.24 2.30 5.72
N PRO A 138 5.26 2.38 4.37
CA PRO A 138 6.49 2.34 3.60
C PRO A 138 7.47 3.43 4.03
N GLN A 139 8.77 3.19 3.85
CA GLN A 139 9.80 4.18 4.21
C GLN A 139 9.66 5.49 3.43
N LEU A 140 9.20 5.40 2.18
CA LEU A 140 8.97 6.52 1.29
C LEU A 140 7.47 6.60 0.98
N ILE A 141 6.84 7.70 1.37
CA ILE A 141 5.42 7.94 1.16
C ILE A 141 5.26 9.15 0.23
N PRO A 142 4.70 8.97 -0.97
CA PRO A 142 4.35 10.08 -1.84
C PRO A 142 3.44 11.09 -1.13
N LEU A 143 3.68 12.39 -1.35
CA LEU A 143 2.88 13.46 -0.73
C LEU A 143 1.40 13.37 -1.10
N ASP A 144 1.06 12.76 -2.23
CA ASP A 144 -0.32 12.53 -2.68
C ASP A 144 -1.13 11.64 -1.72
N TYR A 145 -0.48 10.90 -0.81
CA TYR A 145 -1.16 10.16 0.25
C TYR A 145 -1.48 10.99 1.48
N ILE A 146 -1.00 12.23 1.56
CA ILE A 146 -1.32 13.09 2.70
C ILE A 146 -2.70 13.69 2.45
N GLU A 147 -3.64 13.37 3.33
CA GLU A 147 -4.99 13.95 3.31
C GLU A 147 -4.98 15.30 4.04
N TYR A 148 -4.36 15.36 5.22
CA TYR A 148 -4.25 16.56 6.03
C TYR A 148 -2.87 16.69 6.69
N VAL A 149 -2.41 17.93 6.84
CA VAL A 149 -1.32 18.32 7.72
C VAL A 149 -1.86 19.38 8.66
N PHE A 150 -2.01 19.05 9.94
CA PHE A 150 -2.31 20.01 10.98
C PHE A 150 -1.00 20.56 11.54
N MET A 151 -0.84 21.87 11.48
CA MET A 151 0.36 22.55 11.96
C MET A 151 0.00 23.77 12.82
N PRO A 152 0.56 23.88 14.03
CA PRO A 152 0.41 25.06 14.88
C PRO A 152 0.91 26.35 14.21
N LYS A 153 0.18 27.44 14.40
CA LYS A 153 0.41 28.71 13.69
C LYS A 153 1.78 29.28 13.98
N ASN A 154 2.18 29.35 15.25
CA ASN A 154 3.48 29.89 15.61
C ASN A 154 4.64 29.03 15.06
N LEU A 155 4.46 27.71 14.95
CA LEU A 155 5.43 26.82 14.32
C LEU A 155 5.52 27.07 12.81
N PHE A 156 4.39 27.17 12.10
CA PHE A 156 4.40 27.51 10.68
C PHE A 156 5.06 28.88 10.42
N GLN A 157 4.77 29.87 11.26
CA GLN A 157 5.35 31.21 11.15
C GLN A 157 6.85 31.25 11.49
N SER A 158 7.36 30.26 12.24
CA SER A 158 8.80 30.14 12.52
C SER A 158 9.63 29.62 11.34
N LEU A 159 8.97 29.02 10.33
CA LEU A 159 9.63 28.56 9.11
C LEU A 159 10.08 29.75 8.25
N THR A 160 11.11 29.54 7.42
CA THR A 160 11.54 30.55 6.44
C THR A 160 10.42 30.85 5.43
N PRO A 161 10.40 32.05 4.81
CA PRO A 161 9.41 32.37 3.78
C PRO A 161 9.36 31.35 2.65
N GLU A 162 10.51 30.82 2.24
CA GLU A 162 10.64 29.80 1.20
C GLU A 162 9.99 28.49 1.66
N ALA A 163 10.26 28.03 2.87
CA ALA A 163 9.67 26.81 3.41
C ALA A 163 8.15 26.94 3.58
N GLN A 164 7.65 28.11 3.99
CA GLN A 164 6.21 28.40 4.04
C GLN A 164 5.57 28.32 2.65
N GLN A 165 6.23 28.89 1.64
CA GLN A 165 5.77 28.85 0.25
C GLN A 165 5.78 27.42 -0.30
N SER A 166 6.86 26.66 -0.07
CA SER A 166 6.98 25.26 -0.47
C SER A 166 5.90 24.39 0.18
N ALA A 167 5.67 24.54 1.49
CA ALA A 167 4.63 23.79 2.20
C ALA A 167 3.23 24.10 1.65
N LYS A 168 2.90 25.38 1.42
CA LYS A 168 1.63 25.79 0.81
C LYS A 168 1.48 25.26 -0.62
N GLY A 169 2.56 25.26 -1.41
CA GLY A 169 2.55 24.75 -2.77
C GLY A 169 2.36 23.23 -2.84
N ALA A 170 3.03 22.49 -1.96
CA ALA A 170 2.98 21.03 -1.91
C ALA A 170 1.64 20.52 -1.37
N PHE A 171 1.16 21.07 -0.25
CA PHE A 171 -0.01 20.55 0.46
C PHE A 171 -1.32 21.27 0.14
N LYS A 172 -1.27 22.50 -0.37
CA LYS A 172 -2.47 23.28 -0.75
C LYS A 172 -3.52 23.26 0.38
N ASP A 173 -4.75 22.83 0.07
CA ASP A 173 -5.87 22.76 1.00
C ASP A 173 -5.71 21.69 2.10
N SER A 174 -4.77 20.75 1.94
CA SER A 174 -4.44 19.76 2.97
C SER A 174 -3.67 20.37 4.15
N LEU A 175 -3.00 21.52 3.98
CA LEU A 175 -2.30 22.21 5.07
C LEU A 175 -3.27 23.06 5.90
N ILE A 176 -3.54 22.64 7.13
CA ILE A 176 -4.43 23.29 8.07
C ILE A 176 -3.60 23.92 9.19
N ILE A 177 -3.47 25.25 9.13
CA ILE A 177 -2.80 26.02 10.19
C ILE A 177 -3.78 26.22 11.34
N THR A 178 -3.42 25.78 12.54
CA THR A 178 -4.27 25.85 13.73
C THR A 178 -3.81 26.97 14.68
N ASN A 179 -4.74 27.57 15.43
CA ASN A 179 -4.43 28.63 16.40
C ASN A 179 -3.79 28.10 17.71
N HIS A 180 -3.26 26.89 17.70
CA HIS A 180 -2.48 26.36 18.81
C HIS A 180 -1.09 27.00 18.78
N ASP A 181 -0.61 27.44 19.93
CA ASP A 181 0.76 27.94 20.09
C ASP A 181 1.55 26.95 20.94
N ILE A 182 2.67 26.48 20.38
CA ILE A 182 3.61 25.60 21.09
C ILE A 182 4.73 26.44 21.73
N ASP A 183 5.13 26.15 22.96
CA ASP A 183 6.43 26.63 23.45
C ASP A 183 7.58 25.91 22.72
N LEU A 184 8.16 26.58 21.73
CA LEU A 184 9.23 26.04 20.89
C LEU A 184 10.48 25.66 21.69
N ASN A 185 10.68 26.22 22.90
CA ASN A 185 11.82 25.88 23.76
C ASN A 185 11.69 24.50 24.40
N LEU A 186 10.48 23.94 24.44
CA LEU A 186 10.20 22.60 24.97
C LEU A 186 10.39 21.50 23.92
N ILE A 187 10.53 21.86 22.64
CA ILE A 187 10.76 20.91 21.55
C ILE A 187 12.23 20.48 21.59
N LYS A 188 12.47 19.28 22.12
CA LYS A 188 13.78 18.61 22.06
C LYS A 188 13.64 17.29 21.28
N PRO A 189 14.64 16.92 20.47
CA PRO A 189 14.70 15.59 19.88
C PRO A 189 14.51 14.52 20.97
N ASP A 190 13.68 13.51 20.68
CA ASP A 190 13.44 12.33 21.53
C ASP A 190 12.87 12.61 22.94
N SER A 191 12.37 13.81 23.20
CA SER A 191 11.76 14.17 24.49
C SER A 191 10.24 14.14 24.41
N LYS A 192 9.60 13.47 25.38
CA LYS A 192 8.15 13.56 25.56
C LYS A 192 7.77 14.99 25.92
N ILE A 193 6.89 15.60 25.13
CA ILE A 193 6.40 16.93 25.43
C ILE A 193 5.28 16.81 26.47
N PRO A 194 5.32 17.53 27.60
CA PRO A 194 4.28 17.46 28.62
C PRO A 194 2.94 17.98 28.10
N LEU A 195 1.83 17.44 28.64
CA LEU A 195 0.51 17.97 28.34
C LEU A 195 0.36 19.38 28.92
N ASP A 196 0.03 20.35 28.06
CA ASP A 196 -0.36 21.70 28.49
C ASP A 196 -1.84 21.95 28.22
N ALA A 197 -2.36 23.03 28.82
CA ALA A 197 -3.78 23.36 28.75
C ALA A 197 -4.29 23.68 27.33
N THR A 198 -3.40 23.96 26.38
CA THR A 198 -3.74 24.28 24.97
C THR A 198 -3.69 23.06 24.05
N ARG A 199 -2.90 22.03 24.42
CA ARG A 199 -2.83 20.75 23.67
C ARG A 199 -4.14 19.97 23.69
N GLN A 200 -4.85 19.93 24.81
CA GLN A 200 -6.14 19.23 24.90
C GLN A 200 -7.19 19.80 23.93
N PRO A 201 -7.46 21.14 23.91
CA PRO A 201 -8.32 21.74 22.89
C PRO A 201 -7.86 21.51 21.45
N TYR A 202 -6.55 21.56 21.19
CA TYR A 202 -5.99 21.31 19.86
C TYR A 202 -6.25 19.87 19.39
N GLN A 203 -5.94 18.87 20.22
CA GLN A 203 -6.22 17.47 19.93
C GLN A 203 -7.72 17.24 19.70
N LYS A 204 -8.57 17.81 20.56
CA LYS A 204 -10.02 17.71 20.41
C LYS A 204 -10.48 18.28 19.05
N PHE A 205 -9.99 19.45 18.65
CA PHE A 205 -10.31 20.04 17.34
C PHE A 205 -9.93 19.11 16.17
N VAL A 206 -8.73 18.53 16.21
CA VAL A 206 -8.27 17.61 15.17
C VAL A 206 -9.15 16.36 15.13
N LEU A 207 -9.42 15.75 16.28
CA LEU A 207 -10.26 14.57 16.39
C LEU A 207 -11.70 14.83 15.93
N ASP A 208 -12.34 15.92 16.38
CA ASP A 208 -13.70 16.28 15.98
C ASP A 208 -13.79 16.45 14.44
N LYS A 209 -12.75 17.02 13.81
CA LYS A 209 -12.67 17.14 12.34
C LYS A 209 -12.53 15.78 11.65
N LEU A 210 -11.69 14.88 12.18
CA LEU A 210 -11.50 13.54 11.64
C LEU A 210 -12.75 12.65 11.81
N PHE A 211 -13.40 12.70 12.97
CA PHE A 211 -14.65 11.97 13.21
C PHE A 211 -15.76 12.40 12.27
N LYS A 212 -15.95 13.70 12.08
CA LYS A 212 -16.94 14.20 11.11
C LYS A 212 -16.67 13.65 9.70
N LYS A 213 -15.41 13.51 9.31
CA LYS A 213 -15.03 12.91 8.02
C LYS A 213 -15.31 11.41 7.97
N ILE A 214 -15.06 10.68 9.06
CA ILE A 214 -15.41 9.26 9.19
C ILE A 214 -16.92 9.08 9.07
N GLU A 215 -17.72 9.87 9.79
CA GLU A 215 -19.19 9.84 9.72
C GLU A 215 -19.72 10.14 8.31
N GLN A 216 -19.11 11.09 7.59
CA GLN A 216 -19.43 11.36 6.19
C GLN A 216 -19.16 10.14 5.32
N ARG A 217 -17.97 9.52 5.46
CA ARG A 217 -17.56 8.34 4.69
C ARG A 217 -18.39 7.09 4.99
N LEU A 218 -18.96 6.96 6.18
CA LEU A 218 -19.88 5.84 6.50
C LEU A 218 -21.13 5.84 5.61
N ASN A 219 -21.48 6.99 5.04
CA ASN A 219 -22.65 7.16 4.17
C ASN A 219 -22.30 7.23 2.68
N GLU A 220 -21.00 7.23 2.33
CA GLU A 220 -20.54 7.27 0.94
C GLU A 220 -20.29 5.84 0.43
N PRO A 221 -20.57 5.53 -0.86
CA PRO A 221 -20.18 4.26 -1.44
C PRO A 221 -18.66 4.10 -1.32
N GLN A 222 -18.20 3.02 -0.69
CA GLN A 222 -16.77 2.72 -0.69
C GLN A 222 -16.38 2.31 -2.11
N ILE A 223 -15.77 3.23 -2.84
CA ILE A 223 -15.03 2.88 -4.04
C ILE A 223 -13.77 2.16 -3.55
N THR A 224 -13.62 0.90 -3.94
CA THR A 224 -12.37 0.18 -3.76
C THR A 224 -11.32 0.87 -4.61
N HIS A 225 -10.41 1.60 -3.98
CA HIS A 225 -9.28 2.20 -4.67
C HIS A 225 -8.17 1.17 -4.71
N GLY A 226 -7.57 0.98 -5.89
CA GLY A 226 -6.47 0.02 -6.08
C GLY A 226 -5.21 0.42 -5.33
N ILE A 227 -4.21 -0.44 -5.41
CA ILE A 227 -2.94 -0.22 -4.74
C ILE A 227 -2.17 0.89 -5.45
N VAL A 228 -1.51 1.74 -4.69
CA VAL A 228 -0.51 2.68 -5.19
C VAL A 228 0.85 2.22 -4.68
N VAL A 229 1.83 2.11 -5.58
CA VAL A 229 3.20 1.62 -5.31
C VAL A 229 4.16 2.49 -6.12
N THR A 230 5.30 2.85 -5.56
CA THR A 230 6.40 3.39 -6.39
C THR A 230 7.50 2.36 -6.42
N ILE A 231 7.81 1.86 -7.61
CA ILE A 231 8.90 0.89 -7.79
C ILE A 231 10.19 1.68 -8.02
N PRO A 232 11.25 1.43 -7.22
CA PRO A 232 12.55 2.05 -7.47
C PRO A 232 13.21 1.46 -8.72
N ALA A 233 14.06 2.26 -9.37
CA ALA A 233 14.92 1.80 -10.45
C ALA A 233 15.80 0.62 -9.99
N SER A 234 15.68 -0.54 -10.66
CA SER A 234 16.30 -1.80 -10.21
C SER A 234 16.80 -2.70 -11.33
N LYS A 235 16.77 -2.27 -12.60
CA LYS A 235 17.19 -3.10 -13.76
C LYS A 235 16.48 -4.45 -13.84
N PHE A 236 15.26 -4.52 -13.33
CA PHE A 236 14.48 -5.75 -13.22
C PHE A 236 15.09 -6.84 -12.32
N GLU A 237 16.04 -6.49 -11.45
CA GLU A 237 16.63 -7.41 -10.48
C GLU A 237 15.77 -7.54 -9.22
N GLU A 238 15.00 -6.49 -8.88
CA GLU A 238 14.12 -6.46 -7.72
C GLU A 238 12.65 -6.72 -8.10
N LEU A 239 12.02 -7.66 -7.38
CA LEU A 239 10.61 -8.00 -7.54
C LEU A 239 9.82 -7.55 -6.32
N ILE A 240 8.88 -6.63 -6.52
CA ILE A 240 7.92 -6.26 -5.49
C ILE A 240 6.74 -7.22 -5.59
N VAL A 241 6.56 -8.01 -4.52
CA VAL A 241 5.43 -8.94 -4.42
C VAL A 241 4.17 -8.16 -4.10
N LEU A 242 3.10 -8.40 -4.83
CA LEU A 242 1.80 -7.89 -4.41
C LEU A 242 1.25 -8.74 -3.27
N PRO A 243 0.69 -8.11 -2.23
CA PRO A 243 0.23 -8.80 -1.02
C PRO A 243 -1.12 -9.51 -1.22
N ILE A 244 -1.58 -9.65 -2.47
CA ILE A 244 -2.78 -10.39 -2.86
C ILE A 244 -2.52 -11.19 -4.14
N THR A 245 -2.98 -12.43 -4.14
CA THR A 245 -2.96 -13.32 -5.30
C THR A 245 -4.25 -13.19 -6.13
N ILE A 246 -4.26 -13.72 -7.35
CA ILE A 246 -5.48 -13.76 -8.19
C ILE A 246 -6.60 -14.54 -7.47
N SER A 247 -6.28 -15.68 -6.87
CA SER A 247 -7.22 -16.52 -6.15
C SER A 247 -7.80 -15.83 -4.92
N GLN A 248 -7.01 -15.07 -4.17
CA GLN A 248 -7.47 -14.25 -3.06
C GLN A 248 -8.37 -13.09 -3.54
N SER A 249 -8.03 -12.41 -4.64
CA SER A 249 -8.89 -11.37 -5.23
C SER A 249 -10.23 -11.95 -5.66
N ASN A 250 -10.23 -13.10 -6.34
CA ASN A 250 -11.46 -13.77 -6.73
C ASN A 250 -12.30 -14.20 -5.52
N THR A 251 -11.65 -14.67 -4.45
CA THR A 251 -12.35 -15.00 -3.19
C THR A 251 -13.08 -13.78 -2.62
N LEU A 252 -12.43 -12.62 -2.60
CA LEU A 252 -13.06 -11.35 -2.18
C LEU A 252 -14.25 -11.01 -3.07
N TYR A 253 -14.08 -11.08 -4.38
CA TYR A 253 -15.14 -10.82 -5.34
C TYR A 253 -16.36 -11.74 -5.13
N CYS A 254 -16.14 -13.04 -4.93
CA CYS A 254 -17.21 -14.01 -4.69
C CYS A 254 -17.94 -13.79 -3.36
N LEU A 255 -17.27 -13.28 -2.33
CA LEU A 255 -17.93 -12.93 -1.06
C LEU A 255 -18.91 -11.76 -1.24
N ASP A 256 -18.53 -10.76 -2.03
CA ASP A 256 -19.40 -9.61 -2.35
C ASP A 256 -20.48 -9.97 -3.38
N LYS A 257 -20.24 -11.02 -4.17
CA LYS A 257 -21.12 -11.52 -5.24
C LYS A 257 -21.38 -13.01 -5.07
N ALA A 258 -22.13 -13.38 -4.03
CA ALA A 258 -22.38 -14.75 -3.56
C ALA A 258 -22.93 -15.78 -4.60
N GLN A 259 -23.20 -15.38 -5.85
CA GLN A 259 -23.65 -16.25 -6.95
C GLN A 259 -22.58 -16.48 -8.03
N THR A 260 -21.33 -16.05 -7.82
CA THR A 260 -20.25 -16.16 -8.81
C THR A 260 -19.38 -17.41 -8.58
N SER A 261 -18.78 -17.93 -9.66
CA SER A 261 -17.92 -19.12 -9.64
C SER A 261 -16.58 -18.84 -8.95
N ASN A 262 -16.11 -19.78 -8.14
CA ASN A 262 -14.77 -19.72 -7.53
C ASN A 262 -13.62 -19.86 -8.55
N ASN A 263 -13.91 -20.27 -9.78
CA ASN A 263 -12.94 -20.35 -10.87
C ASN A 263 -13.33 -19.34 -11.97
N PRO A 264 -12.69 -18.16 -12.03
CA PRO A 264 -13.00 -17.17 -13.04
C PRO A 264 -12.50 -17.64 -14.41
N GLU A 265 -13.33 -17.48 -15.45
CA GLU A 265 -12.88 -17.68 -16.83
C GLU A 265 -11.90 -16.56 -17.26
N LEU A 266 -12.12 -15.36 -16.74
CA LEU A 266 -11.39 -14.15 -17.08
C LEU A 266 -10.86 -13.46 -15.83
N THR A 267 -9.60 -13.03 -15.88
CA THR A 267 -9.00 -12.11 -14.90
C THR A 267 -8.62 -10.82 -15.62
N TYR A 268 -8.85 -9.67 -14.96
CA TYR A 268 -8.53 -8.34 -15.49
C TYR A 268 -7.66 -7.58 -14.51
N ILE A 269 -6.37 -7.44 -14.83
CA ILE A 269 -5.47 -6.63 -14.01
C ILE A 269 -5.39 -5.23 -14.62
N TYR A 270 -5.88 -4.24 -13.89
CA TYR A 270 -5.78 -2.83 -14.22
C TYR A 270 -4.70 -2.18 -13.40
N TRP A 271 -3.94 -1.26 -13.99
CA TRP A 271 -3.05 -0.38 -13.24
C TRP A 271 -2.82 0.91 -14.01
N GLN A 272 -2.42 1.94 -13.30
CA GLN A 272 -1.99 3.20 -13.87
C GLN A 272 -0.51 3.38 -13.66
N ALA A 273 0.25 3.73 -14.69
CA ALA A 273 1.66 4.03 -14.55
C ALA A 273 2.07 5.23 -15.40
N MET A 274 3.10 5.95 -14.95
CA MET A 274 3.74 7.02 -15.70
C MET A 274 5.10 6.54 -16.21
N ASN A 275 5.53 7.04 -17.36
CA ASN A 275 6.83 6.77 -18.00
C ASN A 275 7.12 5.32 -18.46
N GLY A 276 6.33 4.33 -18.05
CA GLY A 276 6.53 2.93 -18.46
C GLY A 276 7.79 2.34 -17.84
N ASP A 277 8.49 1.49 -18.58
CA ASP A 277 9.69 0.73 -18.14
C ASP A 277 9.44 -0.19 -16.94
N MET A 278 8.32 -0.92 -16.99
CA MET A 278 7.88 -1.81 -15.91
C MET A 278 7.45 -3.19 -16.41
N MET A 279 7.64 -4.20 -15.57
CA MET A 279 7.13 -5.55 -15.77
C MET A 279 6.07 -5.89 -14.73
N LEU A 280 4.92 -6.38 -15.20
CA LEU A 280 3.98 -7.15 -14.40
C LEU A 280 4.25 -8.63 -14.66
N ILE A 281 4.55 -9.38 -13.60
CA ILE A 281 4.87 -10.81 -13.66
C ILE A 281 3.82 -11.57 -12.88
N ILE A 282 3.32 -12.67 -13.44
CA ILE A 282 2.39 -13.55 -12.74
C ILE A 282 2.94 -14.96 -12.77
N SER A 283 3.15 -15.57 -11.59
CA SER A 283 3.72 -16.90 -11.46
C SER A 283 2.77 -17.91 -10.82
N ASN A 284 3.02 -19.19 -11.07
CA ASN A 284 2.29 -20.30 -10.47
C ASN A 284 2.71 -20.64 -9.02
N GLU A 285 3.87 -20.15 -8.59
CA GLU A 285 4.38 -20.30 -7.23
C GLU A 285 5.18 -19.06 -6.83
N GLU A 286 5.43 -18.89 -5.53
CA GLU A 286 6.16 -17.73 -5.02
C GLU A 286 7.60 -17.72 -5.55
N ILE A 287 8.02 -16.62 -6.19
CA ILE A 287 9.37 -16.47 -6.73
C ILE A 287 10.36 -16.28 -5.58
N SER A 288 11.36 -17.16 -5.51
CA SER A 288 12.41 -17.15 -4.49
C SER A 288 13.78 -17.26 -5.16
N PRO A 289 14.63 -16.22 -5.10
CA PRO A 289 15.93 -16.22 -5.75
C PRO A 289 16.90 -17.27 -5.17
N ASP A 290 16.66 -17.71 -3.92
CA ASP A 290 17.51 -18.67 -3.22
C ASP A 290 17.11 -20.13 -3.44
N LYS A 291 16.03 -20.40 -4.20
CA LYS A 291 15.52 -21.75 -4.43
C LYS A 291 15.64 -22.10 -5.91
N ASP A 292 16.00 -23.36 -6.17
CA ASP A 292 15.86 -23.93 -7.50
C ASP A 292 14.38 -24.22 -7.76
N GLN A 293 13.80 -23.49 -8.71
CA GLN A 293 12.37 -23.55 -9.06
C GLN A 293 12.19 -24.03 -10.49
N SER A 294 12.54 -25.29 -10.74
CA SER A 294 12.52 -25.89 -12.09
C SER A 294 11.13 -25.93 -12.76
N ASN A 295 10.05 -25.79 -11.98
CA ASN A 295 8.66 -25.80 -12.47
C ASN A 295 8.02 -24.41 -12.46
N LEU A 296 8.80 -23.36 -12.21
CA LEU A 296 8.31 -21.98 -12.22
C LEU A 296 7.85 -21.61 -13.62
N GLN A 297 6.58 -21.25 -13.73
CA GLN A 297 5.99 -20.71 -14.94
C GLN A 297 5.59 -19.26 -14.68
N CYS A 298 6.04 -18.34 -15.52
CA CYS A 298 5.71 -16.92 -15.40
C CYS A 298 5.10 -16.39 -16.69
N LEU A 299 3.98 -15.68 -16.56
CA LEU A 299 3.50 -14.75 -17.57
C LEU A 299 4.20 -13.42 -17.34
N ILE A 300 4.93 -12.94 -18.34
CA ILE A 300 5.63 -11.67 -18.30
C ILE A 300 4.90 -10.68 -19.21
N CYS A 301 4.50 -9.56 -18.63
CA CYS A 301 3.92 -8.41 -19.31
C CYS A 301 4.88 -7.23 -19.11
N TYR A 302 5.64 -6.89 -20.15
CA TYR A 302 6.54 -5.73 -20.13
C TYR A 302 5.91 -4.56 -20.89
N VAL A 303 5.94 -3.41 -20.24
CA VAL A 303 5.54 -2.13 -20.80
C VAL A 303 6.80 -1.27 -20.94
N ALA A 304 7.13 -0.94 -22.18
CA ALA A 304 8.34 -0.20 -22.52
C ALA A 304 8.39 1.20 -21.90
N ALA A 305 9.60 1.74 -21.74
CA ALA A 305 9.77 3.15 -21.45
C ALA A 305 9.08 3.98 -22.55
N LYS A 306 8.38 5.05 -22.15
CA LYS A 306 7.79 5.99 -23.10
C LYS A 306 8.90 6.57 -24.00
N PRO A 307 8.73 6.58 -25.33
CA PRO A 307 9.76 7.08 -26.25
C PRO A 307 9.96 8.59 -26.11
N SER A 308 11.19 9.05 -26.37
CA SER A 308 11.47 10.48 -26.50
C SER A 308 10.74 11.05 -27.71
N THR A 309 10.06 12.19 -27.55
CA THR A 309 9.31 12.87 -28.62
C THR A 309 10.20 13.67 -29.59
N VAL A 310 11.52 13.56 -29.47
CA VAL A 310 12.50 14.42 -30.15
C VAL A 310 12.90 13.92 -31.55
N THR A 311 12.53 12.69 -31.95
CA THR A 311 12.95 12.08 -33.22
C THR A 311 11.83 12.03 -34.27
N GLU A 312 12.17 12.31 -35.54
CA GLU A 312 11.23 12.33 -36.68
C GLU A 312 10.72 10.94 -37.09
N ASP A 313 11.50 9.87 -36.85
CA ASP A 313 11.09 8.48 -37.02
C ASP A 313 10.68 7.88 -35.66
N TYR A 314 9.37 7.70 -35.47
CA TYR A 314 8.82 7.18 -34.22
C TYR A 314 9.01 5.66 -34.11
N HIS A 315 9.94 5.22 -33.26
CA HIS A 315 10.10 3.82 -32.87
C HIS A 315 10.29 3.70 -31.35
N GLU A 316 9.43 2.92 -30.71
CA GLU A 316 9.54 2.61 -29.27
C GLU A 316 10.47 1.42 -29.03
N ALA A 317 10.96 1.29 -27.79
CA ALA A 317 11.36 -0.02 -27.30
C ALA A 317 10.14 -0.97 -27.30
N TYR A 318 10.37 -2.26 -27.45
CA TYR A 318 9.27 -3.23 -27.54
C TYR A 318 8.55 -3.36 -26.20
N SER A 319 7.26 -3.05 -26.16
CA SER A 319 6.35 -3.61 -25.14
C SER A 319 5.99 -5.04 -25.58
N TYR A 320 5.88 -6.00 -24.65
CA TYR A 320 5.72 -7.41 -25.02
C TYR A 320 5.00 -8.28 -23.99
N LEU A 321 4.51 -9.42 -24.48
CA LEU A 321 4.09 -10.58 -23.71
C LEU A 321 5.08 -11.73 -23.94
N ASN A 322 5.43 -12.43 -22.86
CA ASN A 322 6.31 -13.61 -22.93
C ASN A 322 5.97 -14.64 -21.84
N ASP A 323 6.45 -15.85 -22.04
CA ASP A 323 6.63 -16.91 -21.02
C ASP A 323 8.13 -17.09 -20.79
N GLY A 324 8.56 -17.27 -19.55
CA GLY A 324 9.98 -17.50 -19.25
C GLY A 324 10.38 -17.10 -17.84
N SER A 325 11.69 -16.95 -17.61
CA SER A 325 12.19 -16.51 -16.31
C SER A 325 11.97 -15.01 -16.12
N PRO A 326 11.57 -14.56 -14.91
CA PRO A 326 11.32 -13.15 -14.62
C PRO A 326 12.56 -12.25 -14.79
N TYR A 327 13.76 -12.83 -14.77
CA TYR A 327 15.04 -12.12 -14.86
C TYR A 327 15.64 -12.09 -16.26
N GLN A 328 14.89 -12.52 -17.29
CA GLN A 328 15.37 -12.60 -18.67
C GLN A 328 15.05 -11.38 -19.53
N HIS A 329 14.58 -10.27 -18.94
CA HIS A 329 14.20 -9.06 -19.68
C HIS A 329 15.28 -8.62 -20.67
N GLU A 330 16.49 -8.39 -20.18
CA GLU A 330 17.63 -7.94 -21.01
C GLU A 330 17.92 -8.94 -22.13
N THR A 331 17.99 -10.24 -21.81
CA THR A 331 18.24 -11.28 -22.81
C THR A 331 17.17 -11.29 -23.90
N ASN A 332 15.89 -11.19 -23.53
CA ASN A 332 14.75 -11.18 -24.46
C ASN A 332 14.82 -9.97 -25.40
N VAL A 333 15.16 -8.79 -24.88
CA VAL A 333 15.32 -7.56 -25.66
C VAL A 333 16.50 -7.67 -26.62
N HIS A 334 17.67 -8.11 -26.14
CA HIS A 334 18.88 -8.25 -26.97
C HIS A 334 18.73 -9.31 -28.07
N THR A 335 18.04 -10.41 -27.79
CA THR A 335 17.88 -11.54 -28.73
C THR A 335 16.60 -11.43 -29.56
N ASN A 336 15.76 -10.42 -29.32
CA ASN A 336 14.45 -10.25 -29.93
C ASN A 336 13.48 -11.44 -29.76
N GLN A 337 13.58 -12.15 -28.63
CA GLN A 337 12.74 -13.31 -28.33
C GLN A 337 11.50 -12.90 -27.53
N PHE A 338 10.36 -12.84 -28.22
CA PHE A 338 9.08 -12.46 -27.63
C PHE A 338 7.95 -13.32 -28.21
N LYS A 339 6.92 -13.65 -27.42
CA LYS A 339 5.71 -14.30 -27.95
C LYS A 339 4.83 -13.33 -28.72
N ALA A 340 4.64 -12.12 -28.19
CA ALA A 340 3.98 -11.02 -28.89
C ALA A 340 4.60 -9.68 -28.46
N LYS A 341 4.71 -8.73 -29.38
CA LYS A 341 5.32 -7.42 -29.09
C LYS A 341 4.75 -6.30 -29.96
N SER A 342 4.93 -5.06 -29.51
CA SER A 342 4.69 -3.86 -30.31
C SER A 342 5.73 -2.79 -29.99
N ASN A 343 6.26 -2.12 -31.01
CA ASN A 343 7.13 -0.94 -30.92
C ASN A 343 6.40 0.35 -31.30
N VAL A 344 5.07 0.30 -31.31
CA VAL A 344 4.17 1.44 -31.53
C VAL A 344 3.03 1.42 -30.50
N PHE A 345 3.27 0.79 -29.35
CA PHE A 345 2.24 0.55 -28.33
C PHE A 345 1.70 1.87 -27.80
N TYR A 346 2.55 2.87 -27.57
CA TYR A 346 2.18 4.21 -27.10
C TYR A 346 1.78 5.19 -28.21
N ARG A 347 1.82 4.77 -29.49
CA ARG A 347 1.57 5.67 -30.62
C ARG A 347 0.22 6.38 -30.47
N GLY A 348 0.25 7.71 -30.49
CA GLY A 348 -0.93 8.57 -30.35
C GLY A 348 -1.29 8.96 -28.91
N CYS A 349 -0.54 8.49 -27.91
CA CYS A 349 -0.82 8.72 -26.51
C CYS A 349 0.37 9.35 -25.76
N ASN A 350 1.22 10.16 -26.41
CA ASN A 350 2.47 10.65 -25.81
C ASN A 350 2.28 11.88 -24.90
N THR A 351 1.72 11.68 -23.71
CA THR A 351 1.56 12.70 -22.65
C THR A 351 2.40 12.36 -21.42
N ASP A 352 2.86 13.35 -20.67
CA ASP A 352 3.59 13.14 -19.40
C ASP A 352 2.59 13.02 -18.25
N ASP A 353 1.77 11.97 -18.31
CA ASP A 353 0.70 11.72 -17.35
C ASP A 353 0.43 10.21 -17.25
N PHE A 354 -0.47 9.80 -16.37
CA PHE A 354 -0.77 8.40 -16.11
C PHE A 354 -1.51 7.74 -17.28
N PHE A 355 -0.98 6.59 -17.73
CA PHE A 355 -1.65 5.68 -18.63
C PHE A 355 -2.35 4.60 -17.84
N THR A 356 -3.56 4.23 -18.25
CA THR A 356 -4.28 3.09 -17.66
C THR A 356 -4.02 1.86 -18.52
N PHE A 357 -3.34 0.86 -17.98
CA PHE A 357 -3.10 -0.41 -18.61
C PHE A 357 -4.12 -1.45 -18.16
N CYS A 358 -4.38 -2.42 -19.03
CA CYS A 358 -5.26 -3.55 -18.78
C CYS A 358 -4.60 -4.81 -19.32
N LEU A 359 -4.33 -5.77 -18.43
CA LEU A 359 -3.97 -7.13 -18.79
C LEU A 359 -5.18 -8.03 -18.60
N LYS A 360 -5.75 -8.51 -19.69
CA LYS A 360 -6.84 -9.49 -19.70
C LYS A 360 -6.26 -10.88 -19.90
N ILE A 361 -6.64 -11.80 -19.03
CA ILE A 361 -6.21 -13.21 -19.06
C ILE A 361 -7.45 -14.09 -19.21
N ASN A 362 -7.47 -14.94 -20.22
CA ASN A 362 -8.50 -15.96 -20.40
C ASN A 362 -7.95 -17.34 -20.07
N HIS A 363 -8.32 -17.85 -18.89
CA HIS A 363 -7.83 -19.11 -18.34
C HIS A 363 -8.30 -20.33 -19.16
N LYS A 364 -9.39 -20.20 -19.91
CA LYS A 364 -9.96 -21.27 -20.73
C LYS A 364 -9.30 -21.39 -22.09
N THR A 365 -9.05 -20.26 -22.76
CA THR A 365 -8.54 -20.23 -24.14
C THR A 365 -7.02 -20.10 -24.22
N GLY A 366 -6.34 -19.72 -23.12
CA GLY A 366 -4.92 -19.40 -23.12
C GLY A 366 -4.61 -18.00 -23.64
N GLU A 367 -5.64 -17.20 -23.94
CA GLU A 367 -5.47 -15.87 -24.54
C GLU A 367 -5.13 -14.81 -23.49
N VAL A 368 -4.09 -14.04 -23.77
CA VAL A 368 -3.66 -12.89 -22.99
C VAL A 368 -3.67 -11.66 -23.89
N ILE A 369 -4.27 -10.57 -23.43
CA ILE A 369 -4.38 -9.31 -24.15
C ILE A 369 -3.90 -8.19 -23.24
N LEU A 370 -2.88 -7.47 -23.69
CA LEU A 370 -2.41 -6.23 -23.10
C LEU A 370 -2.93 -5.05 -23.93
N SER A 371 -3.58 -4.10 -23.26
CA SER A 371 -4.06 -2.85 -23.84
C SER A 371 -3.82 -1.68 -22.88
N HIS A 372 -3.97 -0.46 -23.39
CA HIS A 372 -3.95 0.73 -22.56
C HIS A 372 -4.91 1.81 -23.03
N ALA A 373 -5.18 2.77 -22.16
CA ALA A 373 -5.88 4.00 -22.41
C ALA A 373 -5.03 5.20 -21.96
N GLY A 374 -5.05 6.26 -22.74
CA GLY A 374 -4.42 7.52 -22.39
C GLY A 374 -5.07 8.20 -21.17
N PRO A 375 -4.52 9.32 -20.69
CA PRO A 375 -5.04 10.02 -19.51
C PRO A 375 -6.49 10.51 -19.66
N ASN A 376 -6.94 10.70 -20.89
CA ASN A 376 -8.33 11.05 -21.22
C ASN A 376 -9.30 9.86 -21.18
N GLY A 377 -8.83 8.66 -20.83
CA GLY A 377 -9.62 7.43 -20.77
C GLY A 377 -9.94 6.82 -22.14
N ILE A 378 -9.36 7.34 -23.23
CA ILE A 378 -9.55 6.79 -24.58
C ILE A 378 -8.54 5.67 -24.79
N TYR A 379 -9.06 4.45 -25.05
CA TYR A 379 -8.24 3.29 -25.35
C TYR A 379 -7.45 3.51 -26.64
N ASN A 380 -6.16 3.16 -26.61
CA ASN A 380 -5.40 3.07 -27.84
C ASN A 380 -5.90 1.89 -28.69
N HIS A 381 -5.78 2.03 -30.01
CA HIS A 381 -6.13 0.98 -30.95
C HIS A 381 -5.17 -0.22 -30.89
N GLU A 382 -3.91 0.03 -30.55
CA GLU A 382 -2.88 -1.00 -30.50
C GLU A 382 -3.08 -1.92 -29.28
N ARG A 383 -3.00 -3.24 -29.52
CA ARG A 383 -3.10 -4.27 -28.48
C ARG A 383 -2.03 -5.32 -28.74
N ILE A 384 -1.38 -5.77 -27.67
CA ILE A 384 -0.45 -6.90 -27.74
C ILE A 384 -1.21 -8.12 -27.26
N GLN A 385 -1.36 -9.12 -28.12
CA GLN A 385 -2.15 -10.32 -27.81
C GLN A 385 -1.40 -11.58 -28.19
N TYR A 386 -1.52 -12.61 -27.35
CA TYR A 386 -0.97 -13.93 -27.62
C TYR A 386 -1.86 -15.02 -27.03
N ARG A 387 -1.86 -16.21 -27.64
CA ARG A 387 -2.55 -17.38 -27.11
C ARG A 387 -1.51 -18.43 -26.72
N PHE A 388 -1.29 -18.57 -25.43
CA PHE A 388 -0.37 -19.53 -24.87
C PHE A 388 -0.94 -20.94 -24.90
N GLY A 389 -0.12 -21.90 -25.30
CA GLY A 389 -0.42 -23.32 -25.12
C GLY A 389 -0.17 -23.75 -23.66
N LYS A 390 -0.95 -24.73 -23.16
CA LYS A 390 -0.75 -25.28 -21.81
C LYS A 390 0.65 -25.84 -21.54
N SER A 391 1.36 -26.27 -22.59
CA SER A 391 2.73 -26.76 -22.51
C SER A 391 3.77 -25.62 -22.36
N GLU A 392 3.41 -24.40 -22.75
CA GLU A 392 4.23 -23.20 -22.57
C GLU A 392 4.00 -22.66 -21.15
N ILE A 393 2.76 -22.28 -20.87
CA ILE A 393 2.31 -21.83 -19.57
C ILE A 393 0.85 -22.23 -19.34
N ASP A 394 0.58 -22.83 -18.18
CA ASP A 394 -0.79 -23.13 -17.78
C ASP A 394 -1.37 -21.92 -17.04
N LEU A 395 -2.06 -21.04 -17.78
CA LEU A 395 -2.69 -19.85 -17.22
C LEU A 395 -3.75 -20.17 -16.15
N SER A 396 -4.23 -21.41 -16.02
CA SER A 396 -5.14 -21.79 -14.92
C SER A 396 -4.43 -21.96 -13.57
N ARG A 397 -3.09 -21.94 -13.56
CA ARG A 397 -2.25 -22.17 -12.37
C ARG A 397 -1.48 -20.94 -11.91
N ILE A 398 -1.46 -19.86 -12.68
CA ILE A 398 -0.80 -18.61 -12.27
C ILE A 398 -1.64 -17.91 -11.20
N ASP A 399 -0.98 -17.35 -10.19
CA ASP A 399 -1.67 -16.84 -9.00
C ASP A 399 -0.94 -15.66 -8.35
N PHE A 400 0.37 -15.76 -8.18
CA PHE A 400 1.19 -14.75 -7.50
C PHE A 400 1.55 -13.62 -8.45
N ILE A 401 1.41 -12.37 -8.00
CA ILE A 401 1.63 -11.19 -8.84
C ILE A 401 2.81 -10.39 -8.31
N TYR A 402 3.69 -9.99 -9.21
CA TYR A 402 4.87 -9.20 -8.93
C TYR A 402 4.94 -8.03 -9.89
N VAL A 403 5.56 -6.96 -9.42
CA VAL A 403 5.92 -5.82 -10.24
C VAL A 403 7.41 -5.53 -10.13
N SER A 404 8.01 -5.11 -11.24
CA SER A 404 9.42 -4.78 -11.32
C SER A 404 9.63 -3.61 -12.29
N ALA A 405 10.75 -2.90 -12.17
CA ALA A 405 11.05 -1.72 -12.96
C ALA A 405 12.48 -1.75 -13.50
N GLY A 406 12.71 -1.02 -14.60
CA GLY A 406 14.00 -0.93 -15.26
C GLY A 406 14.91 0.11 -14.61
N ASN A 407 15.45 1.01 -15.42
CA ASN A 407 16.44 1.99 -14.96
C ASN A 407 15.82 3.28 -14.41
N GLN A 408 14.48 3.35 -14.33
CA GLN A 408 13.74 4.52 -13.88
C GLN A 408 12.76 4.14 -12.77
N ASP A 409 12.52 5.09 -11.87
CA ASP A 409 11.47 4.96 -10.86
C ASP A 409 10.10 5.02 -11.55
N VAL A 410 9.22 4.06 -11.24
CA VAL A 410 7.89 3.96 -11.85
C VAL A 410 6.81 4.12 -10.80
N PRO A 411 6.05 5.23 -10.80
CA PRO A 411 4.88 5.37 -9.95
C PRO A 411 3.71 4.58 -10.56
N ILE A 412 3.19 3.62 -9.80
CA ILE A 412 2.02 2.81 -10.13
C ILE A 412 0.86 3.21 -9.21
N ARG A 413 -0.34 3.34 -9.78
CA ARG A 413 -1.58 3.65 -9.06
C ARG A 413 -2.69 2.72 -9.49
N ASN A 414 -3.72 2.61 -8.64
CA ASN A 414 -4.95 1.88 -8.96
C ASN A 414 -4.68 0.48 -9.51
N LEU A 415 -3.67 -0.22 -8.98
CA LEU A 415 -3.46 -1.62 -9.33
C LEU A 415 -4.58 -2.46 -8.72
N MET A 416 -5.42 -3.03 -9.58
CA MET A 416 -6.64 -3.79 -9.25
C MET A 416 -6.68 -5.08 -10.07
N ILE A 417 -7.25 -6.14 -9.51
CA ILE A 417 -7.28 -7.51 -10.10
C ILE A 417 -8.70 -8.02 -10.16
#